data_AF-A0A8C0GD15-F1
#
_entry.id   AF-A0A8C0GD15-F1
#
_cell.length_a   1.000
_cell.length_b   1.000
_cell.length_c   1.000
_cell.angle_alpha   90.00
_cell.angle_beta   90.00
_cell.angle_gamma   90.00
#
_symmetry.space_group_name_H-M   'P 1'
#
loop_
_entity.id
_entity.type
_entity.pdbx_description
1 polymer ?
#
loop_
_entity_poly.entity_id
_entity_poly.type
_entity_poly.pdbx_seq_one_letter_code
_entity_poly.pdbx_strand_id
1 'polypeptide(L)'
;MAKQSCFQLHQVISLFAFAFGVNICVGFTANRFRRSEDWDEGTISVLSDSSWISTSGSCKSRCFELQEAEPPGCRCDNLCKSYNSCCFDFDELCLKIARGWECTKDRCGEARNEENACHCSEDCLTRGDCCTNYQAVCKGETHWVDDDCEEIKSPECPAGFVRPPLIIFSVDGFRASYMKKGSKVMPNIEKLRSCGTHSPYMRPVYPTKTFPNLYTLATGLYPESHGIVGNSMYDPVFDASFSLRGREKFNHRWWGGQPIWITATKQGVKAGSFFWSVVIPHERRILTILQWLTLPDNERPYVYAFYSEQPDAAGHRYGPFGSEVIDQNLSCLNSIPAAPLTCRLETALLSVQNI
;
A
#
# COMPACT_ATOMS: atom_id res chain seq x y z
N MET A 1 -58.63 -31.95 -10.87
CA MET A 1 -58.23 -30.73 -10.13
C MET A 1 -58.57 -30.95 -8.67
N ALA A 2 -57.58 -31.23 -7.83
CA ALA A 2 -57.75 -31.51 -6.41
C ALA A 2 -56.74 -30.70 -5.58
N LYS A 3 -57.21 -30.12 -4.48
CA LYS A 3 -56.46 -29.39 -3.44
C LYS A 3 -56.28 -30.28 -2.20
N GLN A 4 -55.13 -30.12 -1.53
CA GLN A 4 -54.81 -30.22 -0.07
C GLN A 4 -53.46 -30.95 0.13
N SER A 5 -52.39 -30.23 0.55
CA SER A 5 -51.93 -29.99 1.93
C SER A 5 -51.20 -31.19 2.57
N CYS A 6 -49.89 -31.05 2.86
CA CYS A 6 -49.34 -31.02 4.25
C CYS A 6 -47.79 -31.12 4.25
N PHE A 7 -47.24 -30.56 5.32
CA PHE A 7 -45.85 -30.51 5.80
C PHE A 7 -45.04 -31.82 5.72
N GLN A 8 -43.76 -31.70 5.35
CA GLN A 8 -42.54 -32.16 6.07
C GLN A 8 -41.40 -32.49 5.09
N LEU A 9 -40.51 -31.52 4.86
CA LEU A 9 -39.09 -31.80 4.55
C LEU A 9 -38.23 -30.57 4.89
N HIS A 10 -38.34 -30.10 6.14
CA HIS A 10 -37.30 -29.26 6.74
C HIS A 10 -36.24 -30.18 7.34
N GLN A 11 -35.00 -29.72 7.36
CA GLN A 11 -33.79 -30.34 7.94
C GLN A 11 -33.05 -31.33 7.03
N VAL A 12 -32.22 -30.83 6.10
CA VAL A 12 -30.87 -31.39 5.81
C VAL A 12 -29.97 -30.36 5.09
N ILE A 13 -30.51 -29.36 4.37
CA ILE A 13 -29.66 -28.55 3.47
C ILE A 13 -28.98 -27.33 4.15
N SER A 14 -29.28 -27.02 5.41
CA SER A 14 -28.83 -25.76 6.05
C SER A 14 -27.51 -25.82 6.85
N LEU A 15 -26.69 -26.86 6.71
CA LEU A 15 -25.45 -27.00 7.51
C LEU A 15 -24.14 -27.03 6.70
N PHE A 16 -24.17 -26.97 5.37
CA PHE A 16 -22.95 -27.04 4.54
C PHE A 16 -22.48 -25.72 3.93
N ALA A 17 -23.16 -24.59 4.16
CA ALA A 17 -22.80 -23.30 3.56
C ALA A 17 -22.02 -22.34 4.48
N PHE A 18 -21.66 -22.73 5.70
CA PHE A 18 -21.10 -21.81 6.71
C PHE A 18 -19.61 -22.03 7.08
N ALA A 19 -18.84 -22.73 6.24
CA ALA A 19 -17.44 -23.08 6.56
C ALA A 19 -16.37 -22.55 5.60
N PHE A 20 -16.72 -21.78 4.54
CA PHE A 20 -15.74 -21.29 3.55
C PHE A 20 -15.64 -19.75 3.45
N GLY A 21 -16.05 -19.01 4.49
CA GLY A 21 -16.08 -17.55 4.46
C GLY A 21 -14.89 -16.81 5.08
N VAL A 22 -13.94 -17.49 5.72
CA VAL A 22 -12.94 -16.81 6.56
C VAL A 22 -11.56 -17.45 6.40
N ASN A 23 -10.85 -17.15 5.29
CA ASN A 23 -9.38 -17.26 5.12
C ASN A 23 -8.95 -16.95 3.67
N ILE A 24 -9.29 -15.77 3.15
CA ILE A 24 -9.17 -15.50 1.69
C ILE A 24 -8.05 -14.52 1.30
N CYS A 25 -7.34 -13.91 2.27
CA CYS A 25 -6.16 -13.07 1.99
C CYS A 25 -4.81 -13.79 2.16
N VAL A 26 -4.76 -14.93 2.86
CA VAL A 26 -3.50 -15.61 3.20
C VAL A 26 -2.87 -16.34 1.99
N GLY A 27 -3.66 -16.66 0.97
CA GLY A 27 -3.26 -17.55 -0.14
C GLY A 27 -2.26 -17.00 -1.17
N PHE A 28 -1.91 -15.71 -1.14
CA PHE A 28 -1.02 -15.12 -2.15
C PHE A 28 0.44 -14.96 -1.72
N THR A 29 0.79 -15.36 -0.49
CA THR A 29 2.19 -15.43 -0.03
C THR A 29 2.87 -16.77 -0.35
N ALA A 30 2.13 -17.78 -0.82
CA ALA A 30 2.57 -19.18 -0.85
C ALA A 30 2.92 -19.78 -2.23
N ASN A 31 3.14 -18.97 -3.28
CA ASN A 31 3.73 -19.47 -4.54
C ASN A 31 5.08 -18.80 -4.82
N ARG A 32 6.05 -19.05 -3.94
CA ARG A 32 7.49 -18.85 -4.23
C ARG A 32 7.95 -19.99 -5.14
N PHE A 33 8.07 -19.72 -6.44
CA PHE A 33 8.79 -20.61 -7.33
C PHE A 33 10.29 -20.46 -7.08
N ARG A 34 10.89 -21.51 -6.53
CA ARG A 34 12.32 -21.80 -6.62
C ARG A 34 12.62 -22.08 -8.09
N ARG A 35 13.37 -21.20 -8.77
CA ARG A 35 13.88 -21.46 -10.13
C ARG A 35 15.40 -21.64 -10.04
N SER A 36 15.83 -22.78 -10.58
CA SER A 36 17.19 -23.28 -10.64
C SER A 36 18.12 -22.35 -11.41
N GLU A 37 19.39 -22.36 -10.97
CA GLU A 37 20.58 -21.86 -11.64
C GLU A 37 20.59 -22.21 -13.13
N ASP A 38 20.89 -21.26 -14.00
CA ASP A 38 22.20 -21.08 -14.65
C ASP A 38 22.09 -19.98 -15.73
N TRP A 39 23.22 -19.53 -16.28
CA TRP A 39 23.47 -18.65 -17.44
C TRP A 39 24.09 -17.28 -17.17
N ASP A 40 25.43 -17.34 -17.09
CA ASP A 40 26.47 -16.41 -17.56
C ASP A 40 26.12 -14.94 -17.78
N GLU A 41 26.61 -14.12 -16.85
CA GLU A 41 26.61 -12.67 -16.90
C GLU A 41 27.90 -12.17 -17.58
N GLY A 42 27.78 -11.77 -18.85
CA GLY A 42 28.83 -11.05 -19.55
C GLY A 42 28.99 -9.64 -18.98
N THR A 43 30.18 -9.34 -18.46
CA THR A 43 30.58 -8.02 -17.97
C THR A 43 30.45 -6.93 -19.03
N ILE A 44 29.51 -6.00 -18.83
CA ILE A 44 29.59 -4.66 -19.40
C ILE A 44 29.59 -3.66 -18.24
N SER A 45 30.77 -3.13 -17.98
CA SER A 45 31.03 -2.06 -17.03
C SER A 45 30.48 -0.74 -17.56
N VAL A 46 29.45 -0.20 -16.91
CA VAL A 46 29.14 1.24 -16.98
C VAL A 46 29.38 1.79 -15.59
N LEU A 47 30.48 2.52 -15.45
CA LEU A 47 30.85 3.26 -14.24
C LEU A 47 29.77 4.30 -13.93
N SER A 48 29.15 4.15 -12.78
CA SER A 48 28.58 5.24 -11.99
C SER A 48 28.98 4.94 -10.55
N ASP A 49 29.63 5.89 -9.90
CA ASP A 49 30.18 5.83 -8.55
C ASP A 49 29.12 5.42 -7.51
N SER A 50 28.79 4.13 -7.42
CA SER A 50 28.04 3.63 -6.28
C SER A 50 29.04 3.48 -5.13
N SER A 51 29.06 4.47 -4.24
CA SER A 51 29.77 4.40 -2.97
C SER A 51 29.55 3.02 -2.34
N TRP A 52 30.63 2.36 -1.94
CA TRP A 52 30.57 1.01 -1.36
C TRP A 52 29.67 1.02 -0.11
N ILE A 53 28.70 0.10 -0.07
CA ILE A 53 27.77 -0.05 1.05
C ILE A 53 28.16 -1.26 1.87
N SER A 54 28.40 -1.05 3.17
CA SER A 54 28.64 -2.13 4.12
C SER A 54 27.31 -2.70 4.60
N THR A 55 27.00 -3.94 4.21
CA THR A 55 25.79 -4.65 4.68
C THR A 55 25.87 -5.16 6.11
N SER A 56 27.03 -5.01 6.77
CA SER A 56 27.33 -5.54 8.11
C SER A 56 26.65 -4.79 9.27
N GLY A 57 26.03 -3.63 9.02
CA GLY A 57 25.23 -2.93 10.02
C GLY A 57 23.91 -3.65 10.34
N SER A 58 23.13 -3.09 11.26
CA SER A 58 21.85 -3.68 11.73
C SER A 58 20.70 -2.70 11.58
N CYS A 59 19.51 -3.24 11.29
CA CYS A 59 18.24 -2.52 11.30
C CYS A 59 17.51 -2.51 12.64
N LYS A 60 18.14 -2.97 13.72
CA LYS A 60 17.55 -2.92 15.07
C LYS A 60 17.19 -1.48 15.43
N SER A 61 15.90 -1.25 15.68
CA SER A 61 15.31 0.08 15.95
C SER A 61 15.41 1.09 14.80
N ARG A 62 15.67 0.64 13.58
CA ARG A 62 15.81 1.49 12.37
C ARG A 62 14.83 1.13 11.25
N CYS A 63 13.92 0.19 11.49
CA CYS A 63 12.97 -0.26 10.48
C CYS A 63 12.10 0.88 9.95
N PHE A 64 12.14 1.07 8.63
CA PHE A 64 11.40 2.09 7.91
C PHE A 64 11.69 3.52 8.40
N GLU A 65 12.95 3.79 8.78
CA GLU A 65 13.41 5.15 9.07
C GLU A 65 13.14 6.10 7.89
N LEU A 66 12.76 7.34 8.19
CA LEU A 66 12.41 8.35 7.18
C LEU A 66 13.65 8.98 6.53
N GLN A 67 14.79 8.95 7.21
CA GLN A 67 16.05 9.49 6.71
C GLN A 67 16.82 8.40 5.97
N GLU A 68 17.28 8.73 4.76
CA GLU A 68 18.16 7.86 4.00
C GLU A 68 19.55 7.84 4.64
N ALA A 69 20.05 6.65 4.98
CA ALA A 69 21.41 6.49 5.48
C ALA A 69 22.43 6.81 4.38
N GLU A 70 23.43 7.62 4.71
CA GLU A 70 24.52 7.94 3.79
C GLU A 70 25.50 6.75 3.68
N PRO A 71 26.02 6.44 2.47
CA PRO A 71 27.11 5.49 2.31
C PRO A 71 28.32 5.90 3.17
N PRO A 72 29.02 4.94 3.81
CA PRO A 72 28.98 3.49 3.58
C PRO A 72 27.94 2.71 4.42
N GLY A 73 27.07 3.39 5.17
CA GLY A 73 26.10 2.73 6.04
C GLY A 73 25.02 1.98 5.25
N CYS A 74 24.61 0.79 5.74
CA CYS A 74 23.44 0.11 5.20
C CYS A 74 22.13 0.81 5.62
N ARG A 75 21.14 0.69 4.74
CA ARG A 75 19.83 1.33 4.83
C ARG A 75 18.79 0.43 5.47
N CYS A 76 17.79 1.04 6.10
CA CYS A 76 16.64 0.36 6.70
C CYS A 76 15.30 1.00 6.31
N ASP A 77 15.30 1.92 5.35
CA ASP A 77 14.10 2.51 4.76
C ASP A 77 13.43 1.56 3.74
N ASN A 78 12.23 1.92 3.30
CA ASN A 78 11.41 1.09 2.42
C ASN A 78 11.96 0.94 0.98
N LEU A 79 12.99 1.70 0.59
CA LEU A 79 13.65 1.61 -0.71
C LEU A 79 14.97 0.85 -0.69
N CYS A 80 15.52 0.49 0.49
CA CYS A 80 16.82 -0.17 0.58
C CYS A 80 16.92 -1.42 -0.32
N LYS A 81 15.81 -2.17 -0.45
CA LYS A 81 15.70 -3.38 -1.29
C LYS A 81 15.82 -3.07 -2.77
N SER A 82 15.29 -1.95 -3.23
CA SER A 82 15.37 -1.51 -4.63
C SER A 82 16.79 -1.12 -5.02
N TYR A 83 17.57 -0.61 -4.06
CA TYR A 83 18.96 -0.20 -4.26
C TYR A 83 19.98 -1.29 -3.92
N ASN A 84 19.57 -2.47 -3.45
CA ASN A 84 20.45 -3.52 -2.90
C ASN A 84 21.40 -2.98 -1.82
N SER A 85 20.84 -2.21 -0.88
CA SER A 85 21.58 -1.44 0.14
C SER A 85 21.14 -1.73 1.57
N CYS A 86 20.24 -2.69 1.77
CA CYS A 86 19.72 -3.02 3.10
C CYS A 86 20.81 -3.60 4.01
N CYS A 87 20.66 -3.41 5.32
CA CYS A 87 21.40 -4.19 6.31
C CYS A 87 21.02 -5.68 6.19
N PHE A 88 21.93 -6.57 6.61
CA PHE A 88 21.75 -8.02 6.45
C PHE A 88 20.50 -8.56 7.15
N ASP A 89 20.05 -7.92 8.23
CA ASP A 89 18.94 -8.32 9.09
C ASP A 89 17.61 -7.59 8.79
N PHE A 90 17.53 -6.81 7.70
CA PHE A 90 16.33 -6.03 7.35
C PHE A 90 15.07 -6.90 7.23
N ASP A 91 15.16 -8.05 6.56
CA ASP A 91 13.98 -8.92 6.35
C ASP A 91 13.46 -9.49 7.66
N GLU A 92 14.37 -9.95 8.52
CA GLU A 92 14.04 -10.55 9.81
C GLU A 92 13.44 -9.52 10.77
N LEU A 93 14.03 -8.32 10.84
CA LEU A 93 13.61 -7.30 11.79
C LEU A 93 12.42 -6.46 11.31
N CYS A 94 12.35 -6.16 10.01
CA CYS A 94 11.41 -5.17 9.47
C CYS A 94 10.27 -5.79 8.65
N LEU A 95 10.45 -6.99 8.08
CA LEU A 95 9.41 -7.70 7.30
C LEU A 95 8.80 -8.87 8.07
N LYS A 96 8.54 -8.68 9.36
CA LYS A 96 7.88 -9.66 10.22
C LYS A 96 6.50 -10.02 9.71
N ILE A 97 6.20 -11.32 9.70
CA ILE A 97 4.92 -11.91 9.27
C ILE A 97 4.30 -12.86 10.32
N ALA A 98 4.96 -13.04 11.47
CA ALA A 98 4.51 -13.98 12.47
C ALA A 98 3.13 -13.60 13.03
N ARG A 99 2.27 -14.60 13.20
CA ARG A 99 0.85 -14.49 13.62
C ARG A 99 -0.05 -13.63 12.72
N GLY A 100 0.40 -13.28 11.51
CA GLY A 100 -0.40 -12.54 10.54
C GLY A 100 -0.65 -11.07 10.93
N TRP A 101 -1.63 -10.45 10.28
CA TRP A 101 -1.87 -8.99 10.32
C TRP A 101 -3.10 -8.58 11.13
N GLU A 102 -3.77 -9.54 11.75
CA GLU A 102 -5.03 -9.34 12.46
C GLU A 102 -4.93 -9.85 13.91
N CYS A 103 -5.57 -9.14 14.82
CA CYS A 103 -5.89 -9.63 16.14
C CYS A 103 -7.03 -10.65 16.07
N THR A 104 -6.96 -11.63 16.95
CA THR A 104 -8.01 -12.59 17.24
C THR A 104 -8.36 -12.50 18.73
N LYS A 105 -9.51 -13.04 19.15
CA LYS A 105 -9.94 -12.95 20.56
C LYS A 105 -8.92 -13.53 21.55
N ASP A 106 -8.17 -14.55 21.15
CA ASP A 106 -7.11 -15.17 21.95
C ASP A 106 -5.83 -14.33 22.06
N ARG A 107 -5.65 -13.32 21.19
CA ARG A 107 -4.51 -12.40 21.22
C ARG A 107 -4.75 -11.14 22.03
N CYS A 108 -5.99 -10.86 22.40
CA CYS A 108 -6.32 -9.64 23.15
C CYS A 108 -5.66 -9.65 24.54
N GLY A 109 -4.82 -8.65 24.82
CA GLY A 109 -4.07 -8.57 26.07
C GLY A 109 -2.88 -9.54 26.12
N GLU A 110 -2.40 -10.01 24.97
CA GLU A 110 -1.23 -10.89 24.92
C GLU A 110 0.01 -10.24 25.54
N ALA A 111 0.87 -11.06 26.14
CA ALA A 111 2.22 -10.63 26.46
C ALA A 111 2.94 -10.27 25.15
N ARG A 112 3.60 -9.11 25.13
CA ARG A 112 4.20 -8.58 23.92
C ARG A 112 5.32 -9.50 23.42
N ASN A 113 5.22 -9.92 22.15
CA ASN A 113 6.25 -10.65 21.44
C ASN A 113 6.72 -9.83 20.23
N GLU A 114 7.97 -9.37 20.27
CA GLU A 114 8.55 -8.55 19.21
C GLU A 114 8.71 -9.30 17.87
N GLU A 115 8.53 -10.62 17.81
CA GLU A 115 8.54 -11.38 16.55
C GLU A 115 7.22 -11.22 15.76
N ASN A 116 6.13 -10.82 16.42
CA ASN A 116 4.83 -10.65 15.78
C ASN A 116 4.87 -9.55 14.71
N ALA A 117 4.07 -9.72 13.64
CA ALA A 117 4.00 -8.71 12.59
C ALA A 117 3.37 -7.39 13.06
N CYS A 118 2.37 -7.50 13.92
CA CYS A 118 1.65 -6.44 14.63
C CYS A 118 1.16 -6.97 15.99
N HIS A 119 0.80 -6.07 16.91
CA HIS A 119 0.56 -6.42 18.31
C HIS A 119 -0.91 -6.30 18.72
N CYS A 120 -1.30 -7.08 19.72
CA CYS A 120 -2.60 -7.03 20.39
C CYS A 120 -2.46 -6.87 21.91
N SER A 121 -1.27 -6.46 22.36
CA SER A 121 -0.94 -6.14 23.75
C SER A 121 -1.51 -4.79 24.15
N GLU A 122 -1.70 -4.57 25.46
CA GLU A 122 -2.30 -3.32 25.98
C GLU A 122 -1.48 -2.06 25.66
N ASP A 123 -0.16 -2.19 25.45
CA ASP A 123 0.74 -1.09 25.13
C ASP A 123 0.77 -0.74 23.62
N CYS A 124 0.18 -1.56 22.74
CA CYS A 124 0.34 -1.41 21.30
C CYS A 124 -0.17 -0.05 20.77
N LEU A 125 -1.22 0.50 21.40
CA LEU A 125 -1.80 1.80 20.99
C LEU A 125 -0.80 2.93 21.27
N THR A 126 -0.15 2.88 22.43
CA THR A 126 0.86 3.88 22.81
C THR A 126 2.12 3.77 21.96
N ARG A 127 2.46 2.56 21.50
CA ARG A 127 3.60 2.30 20.62
C ARG A 127 3.28 2.49 19.14
N GLY A 128 2.01 2.62 18.77
CA GLY A 128 1.56 2.80 17.39
C GLY A 128 1.77 1.58 16.50
N ASP A 129 1.71 0.37 17.06
CA ASP A 129 2.03 -0.87 16.33
C ASP A 129 1.00 -1.99 16.53
N CYS A 130 -0.22 -1.61 16.91
CA CYS A 130 -1.35 -2.54 16.93
C CYS A 130 -1.66 -3.10 15.55
N CYS A 131 -2.21 -4.31 15.50
CA CYS A 131 -2.94 -4.75 14.31
C CYS A 131 -4.15 -3.82 14.09
N THR A 132 -4.51 -3.59 12.84
CA THR A 132 -5.49 -2.56 12.45
C THR A 132 -6.91 -2.83 12.97
N ASN A 133 -7.26 -4.09 13.23
CA ASN A 133 -8.53 -4.51 13.79
C ASN A 133 -8.52 -4.63 15.34
N TYR A 134 -7.44 -4.21 16.02
CA TYR A 134 -7.29 -4.36 17.48
C TYR A 134 -8.46 -3.76 18.26
N GLN A 135 -8.86 -2.52 17.97
CA GLN A 135 -9.92 -1.88 18.74
C GLN A 135 -11.27 -2.59 18.55
N ALA A 136 -11.58 -2.97 17.32
CA ALA A 136 -12.81 -3.71 17.02
C ALA A 136 -12.85 -5.08 17.72
N VAL A 137 -11.74 -5.84 17.66
CA VAL A 137 -11.70 -7.21 18.20
C VAL A 137 -11.54 -7.24 19.72
N CYS A 138 -10.71 -6.35 20.29
CA CYS A 138 -10.27 -6.43 21.68
C CYS A 138 -10.91 -5.38 22.60
N LYS A 139 -11.42 -4.27 22.05
CA LYS A 139 -12.06 -3.19 22.83
C LYS A 139 -13.56 -3.06 22.56
N GLY A 140 -14.10 -3.84 21.63
CA GLY A 140 -15.54 -3.86 21.32
C GLY A 140 -16.02 -2.67 20.49
N GLU A 141 -15.10 -1.99 19.79
CA GLU A 141 -15.45 -0.95 18.83
C GLU A 141 -16.03 -1.56 17.54
N THR A 142 -16.71 -0.74 16.75
CA THR A 142 -17.18 -1.10 15.41
C THR A 142 -16.06 -0.93 14.39
N HIS A 143 -16.14 -1.64 13.25
CA HIS A 143 -15.26 -1.31 12.13
C HIS A 143 -15.73 0.01 11.53
N TRP A 144 -14.79 0.84 11.06
CA TRP A 144 -15.12 2.14 10.43
C TRP A 144 -16.17 2.02 9.33
N VAL A 145 -16.18 0.92 8.57
CA VAL A 145 -17.15 0.69 7.50
C VAL A 145 -18.59 0.55 7.99
N ASP A 146 -18.77 0.09 9.23
CA ASP A 146 -20.06 -0.18 9.85
C ASP A 146 -20.68 1.08 10.49
N ASP A 147 -19.87 2.10 10.76
CA ASP A 147 -20.36 3.38 11.31
C ASP A 147 -21.20 4.15 10.27
N ASP A 148 -21.97 5.14 10.71
CA ASP A 148 -22.69 6.03 9.79
C ASP A 148 -21.75 7.03 9.09
N CYS A 149 -22.21 7.60 7.96
CA CYS A 149 -21.52 8.75 7.35
C CYS A 149 -21.77 10.00 8.21
N GLU A 150 -20.72 10.65 8.66
CA GLU A 150 -20.80 11.93 9.38
C GLU A 150 -20.12 13.05 8.58
N GLU A 151 -20.74 14.23 8.57
CA GLU A 151 -20.16 15.42 7.94
C GLU A 151 -19.03 15.99 8.79
N ILE A 152 -17.82 16.03 8.25
CA ILE A 152 -16.64 16.59 8.93
C ILE A 152 -16.55 18.09 8.59
N LYS A 153 -17.07 18.94 9.48
CA LYS A 153 -17.08 20.41 9.29
C LYS A 153 -15.74 21.07 9.61
N SER A 154 -14.96 20.44 10.49
CA SER A 154 -13.62 20.90 10.88
C SER A 154 -12.74 19.68 11.21
N PRO A 155 -11.42 19.73 10.96
CA PRO A 155 -10.53 18.63 11.30
C PRO A 155 -10.54 18.32 12.81
N GLU A 156 -10.80 17.07 13.15
CA GLU A 156 -10.71 16.53 14.51
C GLU A 156 -9.37 15.80 14.62
N CYS A 157 -8.37 16.43 15.24
CA CYS A 157 -7.01 15.89 15.32
C CYS A 157 -6.45 15.92 16.75
N PRO A 158 -5.58 14.97 17.12
CA PRO A 158 -4.96 14.95 18.44
C PRO A 158 -4.02 16.14 18.60
N ALA A 159 -3.69 16.46 19.86
CA ALA A 159 -2.66 17.44 20.17
C ALA A 159 -1.36 17.14 19.40
N GLY A 160 -0.71 18.19 18.89
CA GLY A 160 0.53 18.09 18.10
C GLY A 160 0.32 18.13 16.58
N PHE A 161 -0.88 17.84 16.06
CA PHE A 161 -1.20 18.06 14.64
C PHE A 161 -1.56 19.52 14.39
N VAL A 162 -0.73 20.22 13.62
CA VAL A 162 -0.98 21.63 13.27
C VAL A 162 -1.82 21.81 12.00
N ARG A 163 -2.09 20.72 11.29
CA ARG A 163 -2.92 20.64 10.06
C ARG A 163 -3.31 19.18 9.81
N PRO A 164 -4.37 18.88 9.04
CA PRO A 164 -4.67 17.51 8.64
C PRO A 164 -3.57 16.95 7.72
N PRO A 165 -3.06 15.73 7.98
CA PRO A 165 -2.20 15.04 7.01
C PRO A 165 -2.99 14.56 5.79
N LEU A 166 -2.26 14.36 4.68
CA LEU A 166 -2.78 13.83 3.42
C LEU A 166 -2.26 12.41 3.19
N ILE A 167 -3.15 11.45 2.96
CA ILE A 167 -2.78 10.12 2.44
C ILE A 167 -3.24 10.01 0.99
N ILE A 168 -2.28 9.84 0.09
CA ILE A 168 -2.52 9.48 -1.30
C ILE A 168 -2.58 7.97 -1.40
N PHE A 169 -3.76 7.42 -1.68
CA PHE A 169 -3.94 5.98 -1.85
C PHE A 169 -4.06 5.67 -3.34
N SER A 170 -2.94 5.24 -3.94
CA SER A 170 -2.87 4.96 -5.37
C SER A 170 -3.12 3.49 -5.68
N VAL A 171 -4.04 3.23 -6.62
CA VAL A 171 -4.45 1.88 -7.00
C VAL A 171 -4.26 1.72 -8.51
N ASP A 172 -3.29 0.90 -8.90
CA ASP A 172 -2.90 0.75 -10.31
C ASP A 172 -3.96 -0.05 -11.09
N GLY A 173 -4.23 0.35 -12.33
CA GLY A 173 -5.21 -0.29 -13.20
C GLY A 173 -6.65 -0.26 -12.68
N PHE A 174 -6.96 0.61 -11.71
CA PHE A 174 -8.30 0.69 -11.13
C PHE A 174 -9.27 1.40 -12.08
N ARG A 175 -9.88 0.65 -13.01
CA ARG A 175 -10.83 1.20 -13.97
C ARG A 175 -12.06 1.81 -13.27
N ALA A 176 -12.49 3.01 -13.68
CA ALA A 176 -13.63 3.70 -13.06
C ALA A 176 -14.92 2.85 -12.96
N SER A 177 -15.17 1.98 -13.94
CA SER A 177 -16.33 1.08 -13.93
C SER A 177 -16.32 0.04 -12.81
N TYR A 178 -15.18 -0.24 -12.17
CA TYR A 178 -15.12 -1.15 -11.02
C TYR A 178 -15.93 -0.63 -9.83
N MET A 179 -16.09 0.69 -9.68
CA MET A 179 -16.95 1.28 -8.66
C MET A 179 -18.41 0.82 -8.76
N LYS A 180 -18.87 0.39 -9.94
CA LYS A 180 -20.23 -0.16 -10.12
C LYS A 180 -20.47 -1.47 -9.37
N LYS A 181 -19.41 -2.15 -8.91
CA LYS A 181 -19.52 -3.35 -8.05
C LYS A 181 -19.99 -2.99 -6.63
N GLY A 182 -19.81 -1.73 -6.22
CA GLY A 182 -20.37 -1.16 -5.01
C GLY A 182 -19.95 -1.86 -3.72
N SER A 183 -20.77 -1.69 -2.68
CA SER A 183 -20.50 -2.17 -1.32
C SER A 183 -20.47 -3.69 -1.17
N LYS A 184 -20.99 -4.45 -2.14
CA LYS A 184 -20.94 -5.92 -2.12
C LYS A 184 -19.52 -6.46 -2.26
N VAL A 185 -18.66 -5.73 -2.97
CA VAL A 185 -17.26 -6.13 -3.24
C VAL A 185 -16.29 -5.21 -2.52
N MET A 186 -16.60 -3.92 -2.45
CA MET A 186 -15.70 -2.91 -1.89
C MET A 186 -16.42 -1.96 -0.92
N PRO A 187 -16.88 -2.45 0.26
CA PRO A 187 -17.65 -1.62 1.20
C PRO A 187 -16.89 -0.41 1.76
N ASN A 188 -15.59 -0.49 2.05
CA ASN A 188 -14.79 0.64 2.51
C ASN A 188 -14.63 1.71 1.42
N ILE A 189 -14.26 1.29 0.21
CA ILE A 189 -14.08 2.21 -0.93
C ILE A 189 -15.42 2.84 -1.34
N GLU A 190 -16.52 2.07 -1.28
CA GLU A 190 -17.87 2.59 -1.52
C GLU A 190 -18.29 3.61 -0.47
N LYS A 191 -17.96 3.37 0.82
CA LYS A 191 -18.20 4.33 1.90
C LYS A 191 -17.40 5.62 1.69
N LEU A 192 -16.13 5.53 1.30
CA LEU A 192 -15.33 6.71 0.91
C LEU A 192 -15.97 7.47 -0.26
N ARG A 193 -16.49 6.76 -1.27
CA ARG A 193 -17.15 7.36 -2.44
C ARG A 193 -18.46 8.07 -2.07
N SER A 194 -19.27 7.47 -1.19
CA SER A 194 -20.61 7.95 -0.86
C SER A 194 -20.64 9.02 0.24
N CYS A 195 -19.77 8.89 1.26
CA CYS A 195 -19.65 9.90 2.32
C CYS A 195 -18.71 11.06 1.94
N GLY A 196 -17.78 10.83 1.01
CA GLY A 196 -16.78 11.82 0.58
C GLY A 196 -17.13 12.51 -0.74
N THR A 197 -16.12 13.16 -1.33
CA THR A 197 -16.23 13.75 -2.67
C THR A 197 -15.73 12.76 -3.72
N HIS A 198 -16.51 12.55 -4.79
CA HIS A 198 -16.10 11.67 -5.89
C HIS A 198 -16.49 12.25 -7.26
N SER A 199 -15.75 11.81 -8.29
CA SER A 199 -16.10 12.01 -9.69
C SER A 199 -16.52 10.67 -10.32
N PRO A 200 -17.41 10.64 -11.34
CA PRO A 200 -17.72 9.42 -12.08
C PRO A 200 -16.49 8.73 -12.68
N TYR A 201 -15.48 9.51 -13.04
CA TYR A 201 -14.17 9.05 -13.50
C TYR A 201 -13.13 10.18 -13.42
N MET A 202 -11.85 9.82 -13.41
CA MET A 202 -10.73 10.74 -13.59
C MET A 202 -10.06 10.41 -14.93
N ARG A 203 -9.72 11.44 -15.72
CA ARG A 203 -9.09 11.26 -17.03
C ARG A 203 -7.57 11.11 -16.85
N PRO A 204 -6.95 10.00 -17.28
CA PRO A 204 -5.50 9.85 -17.28
C PRO A 204 -4.84 10.70 -18.40
N VAL A 205 -3.53 10.87 -18.33
CA VAL A 205 -2.73 11.38 -19.44
C VAL A 205 -2.36 10.27 -20.42
N TYR A 206 -2.04 10.66 -21.66
CA TYR A 206 -1.49 9.75 -22.65
C TYR A 206 0.05 9.70 -22.55
N PRO A 207 0.68 8.50 -22.65
CA PRO A 207 0.04 7.19 -22.70
C PRO A 207 -0.54 6.76 -21.35
N THR A 208 -1.66 6.05 -21.38
CA THR A 208 -2.38 5.54 -20.19
C THR A 208 -1.65 4.35 -19.58
N LYS A 209 -0.46 4.61 -19.03
CA LYS A 209 0.45 3.67 -18.37
C LYS A 209 0.89 4.19 -17.01
N THR A 210 1.31 3.28 -16.14
CA THR A 210 1.67 3.52 -14.73
C THR A 210 2.64 4.68 -14.53
N PHE A 211 3.87 4.61 -15.08
CA PHE A 211 4.92 5.60 -14.79
C PHE A 211 4.55 7.02 -15.25
N PRO A 212 4.06 7.22 -16.49
CA PRO A 212 3.59 8.54 -16.92
C PRO A 212 2.50 9.10 -16.02
N ASN A 213 1.47 8.31 -15.67
CA ASN A 213 0.34 8.81 -14.89
C ASN A 213 0.68 9.05 -13.42
N LEU A 214 1.44 8.16 -12.77
CA LEU A 214 1.89 8.38 -11.39
C LEU A 214 2.76 9.64 -11.29
N TYR A 215 3.65 9.86 -12.25
CA TYR A 215 4.53 11.02 -12.21
C TYR A 215 3.80 12.31 -12.61
N THR A 216 2.80 12.26 -13.49
CA THR A 216 1.84 13.36 -13.69
C THR A 216 1.09 13.67 -12.39
N LEU A 217 0.58 12.68 -11.65
CA LEU A 217 -0.11 12.92 -10.38
C LEU A 217 0.81 13.58 -9.36
N ALA A 218 2.10 13.19 -9.32
CA ALA A 218 3.07 13.76 -8.40
C ALA A 218 3.49 15.21 -8.76
N THR A 219 3.47 15.58 -10.04
CA THR A 219 4.06 16.85 -10.52
C THR A 219 3.05 17.85 -11.06
N GLY A 220 1.86 17.41 -11.45
CA GLY A 220 0.87 18.22 -12.19
C GLY A 220 1.26 18.52 -13.65
N LEU A 221 2.29 17.85 -14.18
CA LEU A 221 2.82 18.10 -15.53
C LEU A 221 2.39 17.01 -16.52
N TYR A 222 2.39 17.36 -17.81
CA TYR A 222 2.26 16.37 -18.89
C TYR A 222 3.55 15.56 -19.07
N PRO A 223 3.46 14.33 -19.62
CA PRO A 223 4.62 13.48 -19.89
C PRO A 223 5.75 14.12 -20.69
N GLU A 224 5.41 14.92 -21.69
CA GLU A 224 6.38 15.67 -22.49
C GLU A 224 7.19 16.71 -21.69
N SER A 225 6.64 17.20 -20.57
CA SER A 225 7.29 18.21 -19.71
C SER A 225 8.09 17.58 -18.57
N HIS A 226 7.57 16.52 -17.94
CA HIS A 226 8.26 15.87 -16.83
C HIS A 226 9.22 14.75 -17.27
N GLY A 227 9.25 14.41 -18.57
CA GLY A 227 10.24 13.50 -19.17
C GLY A 227 9.91 12.01 -19.13
N ILE A 228 8.88 11.61 -18.37
CA ILE A 228 8.46 10.20 -18.23
C ILE A 228 7.35 9.91 -19.25
N VAL A 229 7.75 9.71 -20.51
CA VAL A 229 6.82 9.55 -21.64
C VAL A 229 6.29 8.13 -21.84
N GLY A 230 6.83 7.14 -21.12
CA GLY A 230 6.37 5.76 -21.19
C GLY A 230 6.97 4.87 -20.10
N ASN A 231 6.45 3.64 -19.98
CA ASN A 231 7.03 2.60 -19.13
C ASN A 231 8.37 2.07 -19.67
N SER A 232 8.59 2.24 -20.98
CA SER A 232 9.86 2.01 -21.67
C SER A 232 10.08 3.15 -22.66
N MET A 233 11.27 3.75 -22.66
CA MET A 233 11.61 4.88 -23.53
C MET A 233 13.12 4.94 -23.77
N TYR A 234 13.52 5.42 -24.94
CA TYR A 234 14.93 5.63 -25.30
C TYR A 234 15.18 7.12 -25.46
N ASP A 235 16.25 7.61 -24.86
CA ASP A 235 16.70 8.99 -25.01
C ASP A 235 17.96 9.01 -25.89
N PRO A 236 17.93 9.65 -27.07
CA PRO A 236 19.06 9.67 -28.00
C PRO A 236 20.20 10.59 -27.55
N VAL A 237 19.96 11.53 -26.62
CA VAL A 237 21.01 12.39 -26.05
C VAL A 237 21.76 11.63 -24.96
N PHE A 238 21.04 10.88 -24.13
CA PHE A 238 21.65 10.01 -23.12
C PHE A 238 22.23 8.72 -23.70
N ASP A 239 21.85 8.37 -24.93
CA ASP A 239 22.08 7.08 -25.57
C ASP A 239 21.77 5.91 -24.63
N ALA A 240 20.59 5.99 -24.00
CA ALA A 240 20.20 5.07 -22.93
C ALA A 240 18.71 4.72 -23.01
N SER A 241 18.37 3.52 -22.53
CA SER A 241 16.99 3.02 -22.49
C SER A 241 16.49 2.93 -21.04
N PHE A 242 15.41 3.65 -20.76
CA PHE A 242 14.63 3.50 -19.55
C PHE A 242 13.67 2.32 -19.69
N SER A 243 13.51 1.54 -18.62
CA SER A 243 12.46 0.50 -18.55
C SER A 243 12.02 0.26 -17.11
N LEU A 244 10.84 -0.35 -16.94
CA LEU A 244 10.32 -0.80 -15.63
C LEU A 244 11.31 -1.72 -14.89
N ARG A 245 12.10 -2.48 -15.64
CA ARG A 245 13.10 -3.42 -15.13
C ARG A 245 14.50 -2.81 -15.24
N GLY A 246 15.40 -3.26 -14.38
CA GLY A 246 16.78 -2.76 -14.35
C GLY A 246 16.96 -1.48 -13.53
N ARG A 247 18.20 -0.99 -13.54
CA ARG A 247 18.65 0.09 -12.64
C ARG A 247 18.56 1.48 -13.24
N GLU A 248 18.44 1.59 -14.57
CA GLU A 248 18.45 2.88 -15.27
C GLU A 248 17.34 3.83 -14.79
N LYS A 249 16.19 3.27 -14.38
CA LYS A 249 15.09 4.05 -13.79
C LYS A 249 15.43 4.77 -12.50
N PHE A 250 16.47 4.36 -11.77
CA PHE A 250 16.93 5.04 -10.56
C PHE A 250 17.82 6.24 -10.86
N ASN A 251 18.25 6.42 -12.12
CA ASN A 251 19.04 7.59 -12.50
C ASN A 251 18.14 8.84 -12.53
N HIS A 252 18.49 9.84 -11.72
CA HIS A 252 17.70 11.07 -11.58
C HIS A 252 17.53 11.85 -12.89
N ARG A 253 18.40 11.63 -13.90
CA ARG A 253 18.34 12.33 -15.21
C ARG A 253 17.02 12.16 -15.97
N TRP A 254 16.28 11.09 -15.70
CA TRP A 254 14.99 10.83 -16.35
C TRP A 254 13.82 11.64 -15.76
N TRP A 255 13.97 12.11 -14.51
CA TRP A 255 12.88 12.58 -13.69
C TRP A 255 12.86 14.10 -13.64
N GLY A 256 12.20 14.72 -14.61
CA GLY A 256 12.03 16.18 -14.67
C GLY A 256 10.99 16.71 -13.68
N GLY A 257 10.74 18.03 -13.73
CA GLY A 257 9.74 18.70 -12.90
C GLY A 257 10.06 18.72 -11.41
N GLN A 258 9.04 19.01 -10.59
CA GLN A 258 9.16 19.00 -9.13
C GLN A 258 7.99 18.23 -8.50
N PRO A 259 8.19 16.98 -8.05
CA PRO A 259 7.12 16.20 -7.45
C PRO A 259 6.75 16.70 -6.05
N ILE A 260 5.54 16.36 -5.60
CA ILE A 260 4.94 16.86 -4.36
C ILE A 260 5.81 16.66 -3.11
N TRP A 261 6.55 15.55 -3.00
CA TRP A 261 7.45 15.31 -1.87
C TRP A 261 8.64 16.27 -1.83
N ILE A 262 9.17 16.67 -2.99
CA ILE A 262 10.21 17.70 -3.08
C ILE A 262 9.63 19.07 -2.77
N THR A 263 8.43 19.38 -3.30
CA THR A 263 7.72 20.63 -2.99
C THR A 263 7.46 20.77 -1.49
N ALA A 264 6.98 19.70 -0.84
CA ALA A 264 6.76 19.65 0.60
C ALA A 264 8.06 19.92 1.37
N THR A 265 9.13 19.16 1.06
CA THR A 265 10.41 19.28 1.74
C THR A 265 11.02 20.68 1.61
N LYS A 266 10.97 21.29 0.41
CA LYS A 266 11.45 22.65 0.17
C LYS A 266 10.66 23.71 0.96
N GLN A 267 9.43 23.43 1.35
CA GLN A 267 8.58 24.30 2.17
C GLN A 267 8.60 23.91 3.65
N GLY A 268 9.53 23.06 4.08
CA GLY A 268 9.67 22.64 5.48
C GLY A 268 8.60 21.64 5.95
N VAL A 269 7.86 21.02 5.03
CA VAL A 269 6.86 19.98 5.31
C VAL A 269 7.47 18.61 5.06
N LYS A 270 7.44 17.74 6.07
CA LYS A 270 7.96 16.37 5.96
C LYS A 270 7.04 15.50 5.11
N ALA A 271 7.63 14.71 4.23
CA ALA A 271 6.95 13.74 3.38
C ALA A 271 7.38 12.32 3.75
N GLY A 272 6.42 11.41 3.89
CA GLY A 272 6.67 9.98 3.94
C GLY A 272 7.04 9.47 2.54
N SER A 273 7.47 8.21 2.46
CA SER A 273 7.92 7.63 1.19
C SER A 273 6.75 7.49 0.19
N PHE A 274 7.04 7.79 -1.09
CA PHE A 274 6.10 7.68 -2.22
C PHE A 274 6.31 6.44 -3.08
N PHE A 275 7.29 5.63 -2.73
CA PHE A 275 7.65 4.44 -3.47
C PHE A 275 7.77 3.27 -2.49
N TRP A 276 7.24 2.12 -2.89
CA TRP A 276 7.29 0.92 -2.09
C TRP A 276 7.98 -0.18 -2.87
N SER A 277 8.98 -0.83 -2.29
CA SER A 277 9.55 -2.03 -2.89
C SER A 277 8.48 -3.12 -2.99
N VAL A 278 8.40 -3.79 -4.14
CA VAL A 278 7.39 -4.84 -4.41
C VAL A 278 7.46 -6.00 -3.42
N VAL A 279 8.60 -6.19 -2.76
CA VAL A 279 8.80 -7.23 -1.73
C VAL A 279 8.12 -6.89 -0.40
N ILE A 280 7.73 -5.63 -0.18
CA ILE A 280 7.03 -5.19 1.03
C ILE A 280 5.52 -5.44 0.84
N PRO A 281 4.89 -6.31 1.64
CA PRO A 281 3.46 -6.63 1.51
C PRO A 281 2.59 -5.43 1.85
N HIS A 282 1.39 -5.33 1.26
CA HIS A 282 0.50 -4.16 1.41
C HIS A 282 0.15 -3.86 2.87
N GLU A 283 -0.07 -4.89 3.68
CA GLU A 283 -0.37 -4.77 5.10
C GLU A 283 0.80 -4.12 5.85
N ARG A 284 2.04 -4.47 5.51
CA ARG A 284 3.22 -3.81 6.08
C ARG A 284 3.31 -2.36 5.66
N ARG A 285 3.01 -2.02 4.39
CA ARG A 285 2.99 -0.62 3.92
C ARG A 285 2.03 0.23 4.77
N ILE A 286 0.84 -0.30 5.06
CA ILE A 286 -0.18 0.36 5.86
C ILE A 286 0.26 0.51 7.31
N LEU A 287 0.75 -0.56 7.93
CA LEU A 287 1.27 -0.50 9.30
C LEU A 287 2.43 0.51 9.42
N THR A 288 3.30 0.60 8.43
CA THR A 288 4.38 1.60 8.40
C THR A 288 3.82 3.02 8.32
N ILE A 289 2.81 3.30 7.48
CA ILE A 289 2.16 4.62 7.43
C ILE A 289 1.50 4.96 8.78
N LEU A 290 0.81 4.01 9.40
CA LEU A 290 0.19 4.19 10.72
C LEU A 290 1.23 4.46 11.81
N GLN A 291 2.36 3.75 11.78
CA GLN A 291 3.48 3.98 12.70
C GLN A 291 4.14 5.35 12.46
N TRP A 292 4.27 5.80 11.21
CA TRP A 292 4.77 7.14 10.93
C TRP A 292 3.84 8.24 11.44
N LEU A 293 2.52 8.00 11.43
CA LEU A 293 1.52 8.91 12.00
C LEU A 293 1.59 9.03 13.53
N THR A 294 2.22 8.08 14.22
CA THR A 294 2.42 8.13 15.67
C THR A 294 3.79 8.69 16.07
N LEU A 295 4.63 9.07 15.11
CA LEU A 295 5.92 9.70 15.39
C LEU A 295 5.74 11.04 16.13
N PRO A 296 6.76 11.48 16.89
CA PRO A 296 6.81 12.81 17.49
C PRO A 296 6.59 13.95 16.48
N ASP A 297 6.03 15.07 16.93
CA ASP A 297 5.63 16.20 16.07
C ASP A 297 6.77 16.73 15.18
N ASN A 298 8.00 16.70 15.68
CA ASN A 298 9.20 17.15 14.97
C ASN A 298 9.72 16.14 13.93
N GLU A 299 9.16 14.93 13.85
CA GLU A 299 9.58 13.85 12.93
C GLU A 299 8.44 13.40 12.01
N ARG A 300 7.18 13.54 12.46
CA ARG A 300 5.98 13.07 11.76
C ARG A 300 5.79 13.74 10.39
N PRO A 301 5.61 12.97 9.30
CA PRO A 301 5.22 13.50 8.00
C PRO A 301 3.79 14.06 7.96
N TYR A 302 3.52 14.91 6.96
CA TYR A 302 2.18 15.44 6.68
C TYR A 302 1.62 15.00 5.33
N VAL A 303 2.43 14.33 4.51
CA VAL A 303 1.97 13.70 3.27
C VAL A 303 2.54 12.29 3.18
N TYR A 304 1.67 11.36 2.82
CA TYR A 304 1.96 9.93 2.74
C TYR A 304 1.44 9.40 1.41
N ALA A 305 2.07 8.35 0.89
CA ALA A 305 1.57 7.67 -0.29
C ALA A 305 1.59 6.16 -0.08
N PHE A 306 0.43 5.54 -0.30
CA PHE A 306 0.29 4.11 -0.50
C PHE A 306 0.16 3.85 -1.99
N TYR A 307 0.74 2.74 -2.44
CA TYR A 307 0.61 2.27 -3.81
C TYR A 307 0.26 0.79 -3.80
N SER A 308 -0.68 0.38 -4.64
CA SER A 308 -1.00 -1.01 -4.94
C SER A 308 -0.83 -1.31 -6.42
N GLU A 309 -0.14 -2.40 -6.70
CA GLU A 309 0.01 -3.01 -8.03
C GLU A 309 -1.26 -3.75 -8.49
N GLN A 310 -2.24 -3.93 -7.61
CA GLN A 310 -3.56 -4.48 -7.92
C GLN A 310 -4.60 -3.35 -8.04
N PRO A 311 -5.66 -3.50 -8.86
CA PRO A 311 -6.01 -4.70 -9.64
C PRO A 311 -5.31 -4.80 -11.00
N ASP A 312 -4.37 -3.91 -11.35
CA ASP A 312 -3.66 -3.93 -12.65
C ASP A 312 -3.09 -5.30 -13.01
N ALA A 313 -2.32 -5.91 -12.11
CA ALA A 313 -1.69 -7.20 -12.37
C ALA A 313 -2.73 -8.31 -12.65
N ALA A 314 -3.84 -8.34 -11.90
CA ALA A 314 -4.96 -9.25 -12.17
C ALA A 314 -5.68 -8.91 -13.48
N GLY A 315 -5.89 -7.61 -13.75
CA GLY A 315 -6.51 -7.12 -14.98
C GLY A 315 -5.72 -7.50 -16.23
N HIS A 316 -4.40 -7.40 -16.19
CA HIS A 316 -3.53 -7.84 -17.29
C HIS A 316 -3.64 -9.34 -17.57
N ARG A 317 -3.86 -10.16 -16.53
CA ARG A 317 -3.90 -11.62 -16.66
C ARG A 317 -5.28 -12.16 -17.05
N TYR A 318 -6.33 -11.57 -16.50
CA TYR A 318 -7.70 -12.10 -16.58
C TYR A 318 -8.67 -11.19 -17.34
N GLY A 319 -8.21 -10.01 -17.74
CA GLY A 319 -9.06 -8.97 -18.32
C GLY A 319 -9.93 -8.27 -17.27
N PRO A 320 -10.49 -7.10 -17.60
CA PRO A 320 -11.25 -6.28 -16.65
C PRO A 320 -12.63 -6.85 -16.30
N PHE A 321 -13.09 -7.88 -17.02
CA PHE A 321 -14.40 -8.49 -16.82
C PHE A 321 -14.32 -9.93 -16.28
N GLY A 322 -13.12 -10.44 -15.98
CA GLY A 322 -12.91 -11.72 -15.29
C GLY A 322 -13.38 -11.62 -13.85
N SER A 323 -14.68 -11.75 -13.63
CA SER A 323 -15.38 -11.20 -12.46
C SER A 323 -14.87 -11.70 -11.13
N GLU A 324 -14.64 -13.00 -10.97
CA GLU A 324 -14.32 -13.58 -9.65
C GLU A 324 -12.94 -13.19 -9.14
N VAL A 325 -11.91 -13.28 -9.99
CA VAL A 325 -10.54 -12.93 -9.59
C VAL A 325 -10.39 -11.42 -9.40
N ILE A 326 -11.04 -10.61 -10.25
CA ILE A 326 -11.07 -9.16 -10.07
C ILE A 326 -11.83 -8.79 -8.79
N ASP A 327 -12.98 -9.40 -8.53
CA ASP A 327 -13.75 -9.14 -7.30
C ASP A 327 -12.97 -9.51 -6.05
N GLN A 328 -12.21 -10.60 -6.10
CA GLN A 328 -11.37 -10.98 -4.99
C GLN A 328 -10.20 -10.01 -4.77
N ASN A 329 -9.52 -9.56 -5.84
CA ASN A 329 -8.45 -8.56 -5.70
C ASN A 329 -9.00 -7.22 -5.19
N LEU A 330 -10.17 -6.80 -5.69
CA LEU A 330 -10.86 -5.61 -5.21
C LEU A 330 -11.27 -5.73 -3.73
N SER A 331 -11.72 -6.91 -3.31
CA SER A 331 -12.04 -7.21 -1.91
C SER A 331 -10.79 -7.15 -1.01
N CYS A 332 -9.65 -7.70 -1.44
CA CYS A 332 -8.38 -7.60 -0.71
C CYS A 332 -7.87 -6.14 -0.62
N LEU A 333 -8.05 -5.35 -1.68
CA LEU A 333 -7.73 -3.91 -1.62
C LEU A 333 -8.65 -3.18 -0.65
N ASN A 334 -9.91 -3.61 -0.57
CA ASN A 334 -10.88 -3.06 0.35
C ASN A 334 -10.63 -3.47 1.81
N SER A 335 -10.00 -4.62 2.07
CA SER A 335 -9.66 -5.07 3.43
C SER A 335 -8.48 -4.32 4.02
N ILE A 336 -7.78 -3.50 3.23
CA ILE A 336 -6.89 -2.47 3.76
C ILE A 336 -7.78 -1.46 4.49
N PRO A 337 -7.76 -1.43 5.83
CA PRO A 337 -8.72 -0.64 6.56
C PRO A 337 -8.45 0.83 6.27
N ALA A 338 -9.53 1.58 6.04
CA ALA A 338 -9.55 2.96 6.51
C ALA A 338 -9.42 2.84 8.03
N ALA A 339 -8.19 2.83 8.54
CA ALA A 339 -7.97 2.79 9.97
C ALA A 339 -8.78 3.94 10.59
N PRO A 340 -9.28 3.80 11.83
CA PRO A 340 -9.74 4.94 12.61
C PRO A 340 -8.51 5.83 12.85
N LEU A 341 -8.22 6.68 11.85
CA LEU A 341 -7.04 7.51 11.81
C LEU A 341 -7.29 8.62 12.83
N THR A 342 -6.42 8.69 13.82
CA THR A 342 -6.53 9.50 15.04
C THR A 342 -6.74 10.99 14.78
N CYS A 343 -6.39 11.47 13.60
CA CYS A 343 -6.84 12.72 13.00
C CYS A 343 -7.71 12.30 11.83
N ARG A 344 -8.99 12.70 11.72
CA ARG A 344 -9.83 12.30 10.57
C ARG A 344 -9.16 12.81 9.28
N LEU A 345 -8.40 11.94 8.62
CA LEU A 345 -7.46 12.28 7.57
C LEU A 345 -8.17 12.61 6.27
N GLU A 346 -7.63 13.56 5.53
CA GLU A 346 -7.98 13.72 4.12
C GLU A 346 -7.34 12.56 3.34
N THR A 347 -8.15 11.58 2.97
CA THR A 347 -7.72 10.45 2.14
C THR A 347 -8.11 10.73 0.69
N ALA A 348 -7.13 10.88 -0.19
CA ALA A 348 -7.34 10.98 -1.62
C ALA A 348 -7.11 9.60 -2.27
N LEU A 349 -8.19 8.93 -2.66
CA LEU A 349 -8.10 7.73 -3.48
C LEU A 349 -7.84 8.14 -4.94
N LEU A 350 -6.60 7.95 -5.40
CA LEU A 350 -6.19 8.30 -6.76
C LEU A 350 -6.04 7.01 -7.59
N SER A 351 -6.97 6.78 -8.51
CA SER A 351 -6.85 5.69 -9.48
C SER A 351 -5.87 6.08 -10.59
N VAL A 352 -4.90 5.21 -10.86
CA VAL A 352 -4.16 5.24 -12.12
C VAL A 352 -4.84 4.29 -13.08
N GLN A 353 -5.43 4.84 -14.15
CA GLN A 353 -6.04 4.02 -15.18
C GLN A 353 -4.98 3.58 -16.19
N ASN A 354 -4.65 2.30 -16.17
CA ASN A 354 -4.00 1.64 -17.30
C ASN A 354 -5.09 1.12 -18.24
N ILE A 355 -5.01 1.52 -19.51
CA ILE A 355 -5.82 0.94 -20.60
C ILE A 355 -5.01 -0.14 -21.31
#